data_AF-A0A221USP4-F1
#
_entry.id   AF-A0A221USP4-F1
#
_cell.length_a   1.000
_cell.length_b   1.000
_cell.length_c   1.000
_cell.angle_alpha   90.00
_cell.angle_beta   90.00
_cell.angle_gamma   90.00
#
_symmetry.space_group_name_H-M   'P 1'
#
loop_
_entity.id
_entity.type
_entity.pdbx_description
1 polymer ?
#
loop_
_entity_poly.entity_id
_entity_poly.type
_entity_poly.pdbx_seq_one_letter_code
_entity_poly.pdbx_strand_id
1 'polypeptide(L)'
;MLFQMKTTLVHNGKTIGSRQHSDRPWFPGDMNVPVEAFDFSPLLQNAINGNKGKLMPGTYEIRLEMKQAQRDAQPIHTTVTLWII
;
A
#
# COMPACT_ATOMS: atom_id res chain seq x y z
N MET A 1 3.37 -7.33 -18.97
CA MET A 1 4.58 -6.76 -18.31
C MET A 1 4.51 -7.07 -16.83
N LEU A 2 5.64 -7.26 -16.13
CA LEU A 2 5.64 -7.52 -14.69
C LEU A 2 5.89 -6.25 -13.90
N PHE A 3 5.13 -6.06 -12.82
CA PHE A 3 5.28 -4.94 -11.91
C PHE A 3 5.51 -5.42 -10.48
N GLN A 4 6.37 -4.68 -9.78
CA GLN A 4 6.56 -4.75 -8.35
C GLN A 4 5.71 -3.67 -7.70
N MET A 5 4.92 -4.05 -6.71
CA MET A 5 4.08 -3.15 -5.94
C MET A 5 4.48 -3.23 -4.47
N LYS A 6 4.54 -2.09 -3.79
CA LYS A 6 4.83 -2.03 -2.37
C LYS A 6 3.85 -1.08 -1.69
N THR A 7 3.32 -1.53 -0.57
CA THR A 7 2.42 -0.78 0.29
C THR A 7 3.11 -0.59 1.63
N THR A 8 3.26 0.66 2.05
CA THR A 8 3.78 1.00 3.37
C THR A 8 2.71 1.77 4.14
N LEU A 9 2.41 1.31 5.35
CA LEU A 9 1.47 1.95 6.26
C LEU A 9 2.26 2.62 7.39
N VAL A 10 2.00 3.91 7.59
CA VAL A 10 2.62 4.75 8.62
C VAL A 10 1.52 5.27 9.54
N HIS A 11 1.75 5.24 10.84
CA HIS A 11 0.89 5.84 11.86
C HIS A 11 1.71 6.81 12.70
N ASN A 12 1.27 8.07 12.78
CA ASN A 12 1.94 9.15 13.50
C ASN A 12 3.45 9.25 13.16
N GLY A 13 3.79 9.11 11.89
CA GLY A 13 5.18 9.16 11.40
C GLY A 13 5.99 7.87 11.58
N LYS A 14 5.46 6.85 12.25
CA LYS A 14 6.12 5.55 12.44
C LYS A 14 5.55 4.50 11.48
N THR A 15 6.41 3.81 10.74
CA THR A 15 6.00 2.67 9.91
C THR A 15 5.46 1.56 10.81
N ILE A 16 4.19 1.20 10.61
CA ILE A 16 3.52 0.11 11.32
C ILE A 16 3.41 -1.17 10.49
N GLY A 17 3.65 -1.08 9.19
CA GLY A 17 3.75 -2.24 8.33
C GLY A 17 4.17 -1.91 6.91
N SER A 18 4.78 -2.86 6.23
CA SER A 18 5.07 -2.78 4.80
C SER A 18 4.87 -4.16 4.18
N ARG A 19 4.34 -4.20 2.97
CA ARG A 19 4.20 -5.42 2.19
C ARG A 19 4.55 -5.16 0.74
N GLN A 20 5.22 -6.13 0.13
CA GLN A 20 5.68 -6.03 -1.24
C GLN A 20 5.20 -7.27 -2.01
N HIS A 21 4.63 -7.04 -3.17
CA HIS A 21 4.28 -8.06 -4.14
C HIS A 21 5.14 -7.88 -5.39
N SER A 22 5.98 -8.86 -5.69
CA SER A 22 6.68 -8.92 -6.96
C SER A 22 5.82 -9.62 -8.02
N ASP A 23 6.09 -9.30 -9.28
CA ASP A 23 5.73 -10.12 -10.43
C ASP A 23 4.23 -10.25 -10.73
N ARG A 24 3.44 -9.21 -10.44
CA ARG A 24 2.05 -9.14 -10.91
C ARG A 24 2.04 -8.92 -12.43
N PRO A 25 1.38 -9.79 -13.23
CA PRO A 25 1.20 -9.55 -14.65
C PRO A 25 0.22 -8.40 -14.85
N TRP A 26 0.62 -7.47 -15.71
CA TRP A 26 -0.21 -6.37 -16.16
C TRP A 26 -0.49 -6.51 -17.65
N PHE A 27 -1.77 -6.45 -18.01
CA PHE A 27 -2.23 -6.50 -19.39
C PHE A 27 -2.57 -5.09 -19.89
N PRO A 28 -2.15 -4.72 -21.11
CA PRO A 28 -2.58 -3.46 -21.72
C PRO A 28 -4.11 -3.41 -21.81
N GLY A 29 -4.74 -2.42 -21.15
CA GLY A 29 -6.21 -2.31 -21.06
C GLY A 29 -6.77 -2.46 -19.65
N ASP A 30 -5.99 -2.98 -18.68
CA ASP A 30 -6.30 -2.87 -17.25
C ASP A 30 -6.16 -1.40 -16.83
N MET A 31 -7.14 -0.54 -17.13
CA MET A 31 -6.98 0.91 -16.96
C MET A 31 -6.89 1.37 -15.50
N ASN A 32 -7.22 0.52 -14.53
CA ASN A 32 -7.14 0.84 -13.11
C ASN A 32 -6.47 -0.32 -12.37
N VAL A 33 -5.34 -0.05 -11.69
CA VAL A 33 -4.87 -0.96 -10.65
C VAL A 33 -5.90 -0.85 -9.52
N PRO A 34 -6.70 -1.90 -9.23
CA PRO A 34 -7.58 -1.85 -8.07
C PRO A 34 -6.73 -1.64 -6.81
N VAL A 35 -7.21 -0.88 -5.83
CA VAL A 35 -6.48 -0.69 -4.56
C VAL A 35 -6.21 -2.03 -3.87
N GLU A 36 -6.99 -3.05 -4.21
CA GLU A 36 -6.89 -4.46 -3.84
C GLU A 36 -5.62 -5.16 -4.37
N ALA A 37 -4.97 -4.61 -5.40
CA ALA A 37 -3.64 -5.06 -5.81
C ALA A 37 -2.55 -4.62 -4.81
N PHE A 38 -2.86 -3.62 -3.98
CA PHE A 38 -2.04 -3.18 -2.86
C PHE A 38 -2.52 -3.85 -1.58
N ASP A 39 -1.57 -4.24 -0.74
CA ASP A 39 -1.83 -5.01 0.48
C ASP A 39 -2.29 -4.14 1.66
N PHE A 40 -3.18 -3.20 1.38
CA PHE A 40 -3.63 -2.23 2.35
C PHE A 40 -4.50 -2.86 3.44
N SER A 41 -5.54 -3.60 3.05
CA SER A 41 -6.48 -4.25 3.97
C SER A 41 -5.80 -5.18 5.00
N PRO A 42 -4.90 -6.11 4.63
CA PRO A 42 -4.24 -6.96 5.63
C PRO A 42 -3.32 -6.17 6.57
N LEU A 43 -2.67 -5.09 6.09
CA LEU A 43 -1.85 -4.23 6.93
C LEU A 43 -2.69 -3.47 7.96
N LEU A 44 -3.86 -2.97 7.57
CA LEU A 44 -4.81 -2.37 8.51
C LEU A 44 -5.38 -3.38 9.51
N GLN A 45 -5.70 -4.60 9.06
CA GLN A 45 -6.22 -5.65 9.93
C GLN A 45 -5.25 -5.98 11.07
N ASN A 46 -3.94 -5.99 10.77
CA ASN A 46 -2.92 -6.15 11.81
C ASN A 46 -2.88 -4.94 12.76
N ALA A 47 -3.13 -3.73 12.25
CA ALA A 47 -3.14 -2.52 13.07
C ALA A 47 -4.37 -2.39 14.01
N ILE A 48 -5.50 -3.02 13.66
CA ILE A 48 -6.71 -3.04 14.50
C ILE A 48 -6.77 -4.26 15.44
N ASN A 49 -5.87 -5.23 15.27
CA ASN A 49 -5.88 -6.47 16.05
C ASN A 49 -5.51 -6.15 17.51
N GLY A 50 -6.47 -6.29 18.42
CA GLY A 50 -6.36 -5.87 19.82
C GLY A 50 -7.16 -4.60 20.18
N ASN A 51 -7.65 -3.83 19.21
CA ASN A 51 -8.45 -2.62 19.44
C ASN A 51 -9.92 -2.78 19.01
N LYS A 52 -10.48 -3.99 19.14
CA LYS A 52 -11.90 -4.32 18.84
C LYS A 52 -12.37 -3.83 17.46
N GLY A 53 -11.50 -3.90 16.45
CA GLY A 53 -11.82 -3.48 15.08
C GLY A 53 -11.76 -1.98 14.82
N LYS A 54 -11.27 -1.17 15.77
CA LYS A 54 -11.06 0.27 15.59
C LYS A 54 -9.59 0.57 15.29
N LEU A 55 -9.36 1.54 14.41
CA LEU A 55 -8.04 2.15 14.29
C LEU A 55 -7.76 3.03 15.50
N MET A 56 -6.50 3.11 15.90
CA MET A 56 -6.10 4.05 16.95
C MET A 56 -6.22 5.47 16.39
N PRO A 57 -6.66 6.46 17.18
CA PRO A 57 -6.68 7.84 16.72
C PRO A 57 -5.30 8.32 16.26
N GLY A 58 -5.30 9.29 15.34
CA GLY A 58 -4.10 9.90 14.79
C GLY A 58 -4.03 9.85 13.27
N THR A 59 -2.84 10.18 12.77
CA THR A 59 -2.58 10.35 11.34
C THR A 59 -2.06 9.05 10.75
N TYR A 60 -2.73 8.57 9.71
CA TYR A 60 -2.28 7.45 8.90
C TYR A 60 -1.82 7.94 7.55
N GLU A 61 -0.66 7.44 7.09
CA GLU A 61 -0.20 7.61 5.72
C GLU A 61 -0.08 6.25 5.05
N ILE A 62 -0.68 6.12 3.88
CA ILE A 62 -0.62 4.95 3.03
C ILE A 62 0.24 5.32 1.83
N ARG A 63 1.42 4.73 1.75
CA ARG A 63 2.36 4.97 0.66
C ARG A 63 2.30 3.78 -0.29
N LEU A 64 1.92 4.05 -1.53
CA LEU A 64 1.82 3.08 -2.60
C LEU A 64 2.96 3.32 -3.58
N GLU A 65 3.76 2.30 -3.84
CA GLU A 65 4.88 2.35 -4.78
C GLU A 65 4.69 1.27 -5.85
N MET A 66 4.95 1.62 -7.11
CA MET A 66 4.86 0.72 -8.26
C MET A 66 6.06 0.89 -9.18
N LYS A 67 6.71 -0.21 -9.56
CA LYS A 67 7.87 -0.23 -10.46
C LYS A 67 7.75 -1.36 -11.47
N GLN A 68 8.09 -1.11 -12.74
CA GLN A 68 8.19 -2.17 -13.74
C GLN A 68 9.42 -3.06 -13.46
N ALA A 69 9.24 -4.38 -13.36
CA ALA A 69 10.31 -5.30 -12.97
C ALA A 69 11.43 -5.46 -14.02
N GLN A 70 11.12 -5.26 -15.31
CA GLN A 70 12.03 -5.52 -16.43
C GLN A 70 12.72 -4.27 -17.02
N ARG A 71 12.49 -3.09 -16.46
CA ARG A 71 13.17 -1.86 -16.87
C ARG A 71 13.76 -1.18 -15.64
N ASP A 72 14.86 -0.45 -15.82
CA ASP A 72 15.29 0.61 -14.90
C ASP A 72 14.33 1.81 -14.97
N ALA A 73 13.04 1.52 -14.79
CA ALA A 73 12.00 2.51 -14.66
C ALA A 73 12.08 3.11 -13.26
N GLN A 74 11.92 4.42 -13.16
CA GLN A 74 11.74 5.07 -11.87
C GLN A 74 10.42 4.60 -11.24
N PRO A 75 10.41 4.29 -9.93
CA PRO A 75 9.18 3.91 -9.24
C PRO A 75 8.21 5.08 -9.22
N ILE A 76 6.97 4.82 -9.61
CA ILE A 76 5.86 5.75 -9.43
C ILE A 76 5.33 5.52 -8.01
N HIS A 77 5.11 6.60 -7.26
CA HIS A 77 4.56 6.50 -5.92
C HIS A 77 3.47 7.53 -5.69
N THR A 78 2.55 7.20 -4.79
CA THR A 78 1.51 8.10 -4.31
C THR A 78 1.29 7.87 -2.81
N THR A 79 0.85 8.92 -2.12
CA THR A 79 0.57 8.87 -0.68
C THR A 79 -0.85 9.33 -0.44
N VAL A 80 -1.59 8.53 0.33
CA VAL A 80 -2.93 8.87 0.82
C VAL A 80 -2.83 9.08 2.32
N THR A 81 -3.30 10.23 2.80
CA THR A 81 -3.27 10.58 4.23
C THR A 81 -4.68 10.60 4.79
N LEU A 82 -4.87 9.97 5.94
CA LEU A 82 -6.15 9.93 6.66
C LEU A 82 -5.95 10.35 8.11
N TRP A 83 -6.90 11.09 8.64
CA TRP A 83 -6.95 11.47 10.06
C TRP A 83 -8.12 10.75 10.73
N ILE A 84 -7.81 9.97 11.76
CA ILE A 84 -8.80 9.26 12.57
C ILE A 84 -8.95 10.00 13.90
N ILE A 85 -10.19 10.40 14.21
CA ILE A 85 -10.59 11.12 15.43
C ILE A 85 -11.05 10.12 16.48
#